data_AF-A0A931YF53-F1
#
_entry.id   AF-A0A931YF53-F1
#
_cell.length_a   1.000
_cell.length_b   1.000
_cell.length_c   1.000
_cell.angle_alpha   90.00
_cell.angle_beta   90.00
_cell.angle_gamma   90.00
#
_symmetry.space_group_name_H-M   'P 1'
#
loop_
_entity.id
_entity.type
_entity.pdbx_description
1 polymer ?
#
loop_
_entity_poly.entity_id
_entity_poly.type
_entity_poly.pdbx_seq_one_letter_code
_entity_poly.pdbx_strand_id
1 'polypeptide(L)' 'MDGVRRRRFWCAWSRREVEVEFETRGLPGFRRVVTVRSCSAFDPPTAIECRRRCLDEGFRRQWEPPLPVHDGSATGVERR' A
#
# COMPACT_ATOMS: atom_id res chain seq x y z
N MET A 1 -1.96 16.55 8.13
CA MET A 1 -2.42 15.26 8.65
C MET A 1 -1.71 14.16 7.88
N ASP A 2 -0.81 13.46 8.55
CA ASP A 2 -0.19 12.24 8.04
C ASP A 2 -1.21 11.11 8.16
N GLY A 3 -1.25 10.20 7.19
CA GLY A 3 -2.19 9.08 7.17
C GLY A 3 -1.56 7.84 6.58
N VAL A 4 -2.11 6.67 6.90
CA VAL A 4 -1.54 5.40 6.46
C VAL A 4 -2.46 4.76 5.42
N ARG A 5 -1.88 4.17 4.36
CA ARG A 5 -2.62 3.40 3.36
C ARG A 5 -1.92 2.08 3.06
N ARG A 6 -2.65 0.99 3.26
CA ARG A 6 -2.23 -0.36 2.89
C ARG A 6 -2.59 -0.66 1.45
N ARG A 7 -1.67 -1.28 0.70
CA ARG A 7 -1.90 -1.75 -0.67
C ARG A 7 -1.22 -3.08 -0.89
N ARG A 8 -1.85 -3.95 -1.67
CA ARG A 8 -1.19 -5.12 -2.25
C ARG A 8 -0.69 -4.76 -3.65
N PHE A 9 0.34 -5.43 -4.14
CA PHE A 9 0.76 -5.41 -5.54
C PHE A 9 1.84 -6.47 -5.81
N TRP A 10 2.07 -6.78 -7.08
CA TRP A 10 3.19 -7.65 -7.47
C TRP A 10 4.54 -6.92 -7.32
N CYS A 11 5.40 -7.43 -6.46
CA CYS A 11 6.76 -6.90 -6.32
C CYS A 11 7.70 -7.60 -7.30
N ALA A 12 8.20 -6.87 -8.30
CA ALA A 12 9.18 -7.41 -9.26
C ALA A 12 10.50 -7.85 -8.60
N TRP A 13 10.91 -7.20 -7.51
CA TRP A 13 12.14 -7.53 -6.77
C TRP A 13 12.02 -8.88 -6.06
N SER A 14 10.93 -9.08 -5.31
CA SER A 14 10.67 -10.29 -4.55
C SER A 14 9.96 -11.38 -5.36
N ARG A 15 9.57 -11.07 -6.61
CA ARG A 15 8.84 -11.93 -7.56
C ARG A 15 7.62 -12.62 -6.94
N ARG A 16 6.88 -11.88 -6.10
CA ARG A 16 5.67 -12.33 -5.43
C ARG A 16 4.71 -11.17 -5.18
N GLU A 17 3.45 -11.50 -4.91
CA GLU A 17 2.52 -10.52 -4.35
C GLU A 17 2.97 -10.13 -2.94
N VAL A 18 3.02 -8.82 -2.69
CA VAL A 18 3.40 -8.25 -1.40
C VAL A 18 2.33 -7.30 -0.94
N GLU A 19 2.30 -7.11 0.36
CA GLU A 19 1.45 -6.15 1.02
C GLU A 19 2.32 -5.10 1.68
N VAL A 20 2.00 -3.84 1.40
CA VAL A 20 2.83 -2.72 1.75
C VAL A 20 1.98 -1.65 2.42
N GLU A 21 2.43 -1.22 3.58
CA GLU A 21 1.86 -0.10 4.30
C GLU A 21 2.63 1.17 3.95
N PHE A 22 1.95 2.10 3.30
CA PHE A 22 2.51 3.38 2.90
C PHE A 22 2.07 4.47 3.86
N GLU A 23 3.03 5.32 4.25
CA GLU A 23 2.70 6.60 4.84
C GLU A 23 2.37 7.59 3.72
N THR A 24 1.29 8.32 3.93
CA THR A 24 0.79 9.36 3.04
C THR A 24 0.81 10.69 3.76
N ARG A 25 1.27 11.73 3.05
CA ARG A 25 1.33 13.08 3.58
C ARG A 25 0.70 14.05 2.58
N GLY A 26 0.01 15.06 3.11
CA GLY A 26 -0.62 16.11 2.31
C GLY A 26 -2.04 16.44 2.76
N LEU A 27 -2.69 17.31 1.98
CA LEU A 27 -4.07 17.70 2.19
C LEU A 27 -5.03 16.64 1.62
N PRO A 28 -6.26 16.51 2.17
CA PRO A 28 -7.31 15.72 1.52
C PRO A 28 -7.46 16.13 0.05
N GLY A 29 -7.40 15.16 -0.87
CA GLY A 29 -7.38 15.38 -2.33
C GLY A 29 -5.98 15.38 -2.97
N PHE A 30 -4.92 15.72 -2.22
CA PHE A 30 -3.54 15.79 -2.71
C PHE A 30 -2.57 14.93 -1.88
N ARG A 31 -3.06 13.83 -1.29
CA ARG A 31 -2.21 12.95 -0.47
C ARG A 31 -1.25 12.17 -1.35
N ARG A 32 0.04 12.34 -1.12
CA ARG A 32 1.10 11.58 -1.79
C ARG A 32 1.66 10.54 -0.84
N VAL A 33 1.99 9.38 -1.39
CA VAL A 33 2.76 8.36 -0.67
C VAL A 33 4.18 8.88 -0.52
N VAL A 34 4.67 8.97 0.72
CA VAL A 34 5.98 9.57 1.02
C VAL A 34 6.98 8.54 1.55
N THR A 35 6.51 7.50 2.23
CA THR A 35 7.39 6.44 2.71
C THR A 35 6.66 5.09 2.81
N VAL A 36 7.43 4.02 2.94
CA VAL A 36 6.95 2.68 3.26
C VAL A 36 7.22 2.41 4.73
N ARG A 37 6.18 2.08 5.50
CA ARG A 37 6.31 1.72 6.91
C ARG A 37 6.54 0.22 7.11
N SER A 38 5.88 -0.58 6.29
CA SER A 38 5.89 -2.04 6.42
C SER A 38 5.75 -2.70 5.06
N CYS A 39 6.44 -3.82 4.85
CA CYS A 39 6.37 -4.61 3.63
C CYS A 39 6.46 -6.11 3.97
N SER A 40 5.46 -6.90 3.58
CA SER A 40 5.44 -8.35 3.81
C SER A 40 6.50 -9.12 3.01
N ALA A 41 7.29 -8.45 2.17
CA ALA A 41 8.46 -9.05 1.51
C ALA A 41 9.60 -9.34 2.49
N PHE A 42 9.66 -8.61 3.61
CA PHE A 42 10.76 -8.65 4.56
C PHE A 42 10.29 -9.23 5.90
N ASP A 43 11.21 -9.86 6.61
CA ASP A 43 11.04 -10.28 7.99
C ASP A 43 12.28 -9.83 8.80
N PRO A 44 12.15 -8.86 9.73
CA PRO A 44 10.91 -8.17 10.10
C PRO A 44 10.41 -7.24 8.97
N PRO A 45 9.09 -6.98 8.87
CA PRO A 45 8.51 -6.24 7.74
C PRO A 45 8.90 -4.76 7.68
N THR A 46 9.59 -4.25 8.71
CA THR A 46 10.21 -2.92 8.76
C THR A 46 11.65 -2.88 8.25
N ALA A 47 12.32 -4.04 8.09
CA ALA A 47 13.68 -4.16 7.56
C ALA A 47 13.72 -4.03 6.03
N ILE A 48 13.16 -2.93 5.53
CA ILE A 48 13.01 -2.69 4.09
C ILE A 48 14.32 -2.17 3.53
N GLU A 49 15.10 -3.06 2.93
CA GLU A 49 16.39 -2.74 2.31
C GLU A 49 16.31 -2.49 0.80
N CYS A 50 15.15 -2.72 0.17
CA CYS A 50 14.99 -2.39 -1.24
C CYS A 50 15.01 -0.87 -1.44
N ARG A 51 15.34 -0.41 -2.66
CA ARG A 51 15.38 1.02 -3.02
C ARG A 51 14.01 1.74 -2.98
N ARG A 52 12.97 1.12 -2.39
CA ARG A 52 11.61 1.65 -2.25
C ARG A 52 11.04 2.18 -3.57
N ARG A 53 11.38 1.52 -4.69
CA ARG A 53 10.85 1.85 -6.03
C ARG A 53 9.32 1.80 -6.09
N CYS A 54 8.69 1.05 -5.19
CA CYS A 54 7.25 1.04 -4.99
C CYS A 54 6.64 2.37 -4.49
N LEU A 55 7.43 3.38 -4.10
CA LEU A 55 6.91 4.73 -3.84
C LEU A 55 6.54 5.44 -5.13
N ASP A 56 7.22 5.13 -6.23
CA ASP A 56 6.92 5.68 -7.54
C ASP A 56 5.56 5.15 -8.03
N GLU A 57 4.70 6.06 -8.51
CA GLU A 57 3.38 5.68 -9.02
C GLU A 57 3.48 4.91 -10.33
N GLY A 58 4.39 5.29 -11.24
CA GLY A 58 4.61 4.61 -12.52
C GLY A 58 5.08 3.18 -12.34
N PHE A 59 6.04 2.96 -11.44
CA PHE A 59 6.52 1.61 -11.09
C PHE A 59 5.43 0.72 -10.47
N ARG A 60 4.45 1.30 -9.78
CA ARG A 60 3.31 0.53 -9.24
C ARG A 60 2.26 0.23 -10.31
N ARG A 61 2.00 1.19 -11.20
CA ARG A 61 0.99 1.08 -12.26
C ARG A 61 1.36 0.14 -13.40
N GLN A 62 2.65 -0.20 -13.54
CA GLN A 62 3.10 -1.14 -14.58
C GLN A 62 2.67 -2.59 -14.30
N TRP A 63 2.33 -2.91 -13.05
CA TRP A 63 1.81 -4.21 -12.65
C TRP A 63 0.31 -4.01 -12.42
N GLU A 64 -0.51 -4.85 -13.03
CA GLU A 64 -1.98 -4.76 -12.89
C GLU A 64 -2.33 -4.52 -11.42
N PRO A 65 -3.16 -3.49 -11.12
CA PRO A 65 -3.51 -3.22 -9.74
C PRO A 65 -4.18 -4.49 -9.20
N PRO A 66 -3.75 -5.04 -8.05
CA PRO A 66 -4.63 -5.96 -7.37
C PRO A 66 -5.90 -5.16 -7.08
N LEU A 67 -7.02 -5.84 -7.31
CA LEU A 67 -8.37 -5.33 -7.20
C LEU A 67 -8.48 -4.37 -6.00
N PRO A 68 -9.23 -3.26 -6.13
CA PRO A 68 -9.41 -2.33 -5.03
C PRO A 68 -9.78 -3.11 -3.78
N VAL A 69 -8.89 -3.09 -2.79
CA VAL A 69 -9.19 -3.65 -1.47
C VAL A 69 -10.26 -2.73 -0.92
N HIS A 70 -11.52 -3.15 -1.04
CA HIS A 70 -12.60 -2.57 -0.27
C HIS A 70 -12.20 -2.78 1.19
N ASP A 71 -11.67 -1.73 1.80
CA ASP A 71 -11.54 -1.66 3.25
C ASP A 71 -12.98 -1.80 3.77
N GLY A 72 -13.29 -2.99 4.27
CA GLY A 72 -14.59 -3.32 4.84
C GLY A 72 -14.78 -2.48 6.09
N SER A 73 -15.17 -1.23 5.91
CA SER A 73 -15.84 -0.46 6.96
C SER A 73 -17.23 -1.04 7.11
N ALA A 74 -17.40 -1.75 8.22
CA ALA A 74 -18.68 -2.19 8.73
C ALA A 74 -19.67 -1.02 8.80
N THR A 75 -20.83 -1.20 8.17
CA THR A 75 -22.09 -0.68 8.71
C THR A 75 -23.11 -1.80 8.58
N GLY A 76 -23.48 -2.39 9.72
CA GLY A 76 -24.63 -3.28 9.78
C GLY A 76 -25.87 -2.55 9.24
N VAL A 77 -26.65 -3.26 8.44
CA VAL A 77 -28.03 -2.86 8.16
C VAL A 77 -28.91 -4.08 8.36
N GLU A 78 -29.37 -4.22 9.60
CA GLU A 78 -30.48 -5.11 9.95
C GLU A 78 -31.74 -4.54 9.27
N ARG A 79 -32.37 -5.30 8.37
CA ARG A 79 -33.71 -5.00 7.85
C ARG A 79 -34.54 -6.29 7.84
N ARG A 80 -35.26 -6.44 8.95
CA ARG A 80 -36.66 -6.86 9.14
C ARG A 80 -37.23 -7.92 8.20
#